data_AF-A0AAP0H869-F1
#
_entry.id   AF-A0AAP0H869-F1
#
_cell.length_a   1.000
_cell.length_b   1.000
_cell.length_c   1.000
_cell.angle_alpha   90.00
_cell.angle_beta   90.00
_cell.angle_gamma   90.00
#
_symmetry.space_group_name_H-M   'P 1'
#
loop_
_entity.id
_entity.type
_entity.pdbx_description
1 polymer ?
#
loop_
_entity_poly.entity_id
_entity_poly.type
_entity_poly.pdbx_seq_one_letter_code
_entity_poly.pdbx_strand_id
1 'polypeptide(L)'
;MEKQQKIVVKVSMNSDKKSRKALQIAVSISGVESAAFVGSDKDQIAVTGEGIDSVELTTLLRKKVGYTELVSVGPLENTKKAADSKETQATVQVDPFQHYYYNSSGYGVPYYYYSVY
;
A
#
# COMPACT_ATOMS: atom_id res chain seq x y z
N MET A 1 20.30 -15.00 -8.50
CA MET A 1 18.95 -15.22 -7.93
C MET A 1 18.68 -14.04 -7.05
N GLU A 2 17.81 -13.15 -7.51
CA GLU A 2 17.29 -12.11 -6.64
C GLU A 2 16.38 -12.78 -5.60
N LYS A 3 16.48 -12.33 -4.35
CA LYS A 3 15.90 -13.01 -3.20
C LYS A 3 14.71 -12.20 -2.71
N GLN A 4 13.53 -12.81 -2.69
CA GLN A 4 12.34 -12.21 -2.10
C GLN A 4 12.57 -11.89 -0.62
N GLN A 5 12.16 -10.69 -0.23
CA GLN A 5 12.32 -10.12 1.10
C GLN A 5 10.97 -9.80 1.71
N LYS A 6 10.90 -9.89 3.04
CA LYS A 6 9.81 -9.39 3.86
C LYS A 6 10.36 -8.38 4.84
N ILE A 7 9.80 -7.18 4.81
CA ILE A 7 10.13 -6.08 5.70
C ILE A 7 8.89 -5.74 6.51
N VAL A 8 9.05 -5.61 7.83
CA VAL A 8 7.98 -5.17 8.72
C VAL A 8 8.42 -3.88 9.39
N VAL A 9 7.60 -2.84 9.26
CA VAL A 9 7.81 -1.53 9.88
C VAL A 9 6.63 -1.17 10.76
N LYS A 10 6.90 -0.62 11.94
CA LYS A 10 5.89 -0.05 12.84
C LYS A 10 5.82 1.46 12.61
N VAL A 11 4.64 2.00 12.34
CA VAL A 11 4.43 3.41 12.00
C VAL A 11 3.37 4.01 12.94
N SER A 12 3.66 5.16 13.52
CA SER A 12 2.69 5.91 14.32
C SER A 12 1.64 6.58 13.43
N MET A 13 0.49 5.91 13.25
CA MET A 13 -0.62 6.35 12.40
C MET A 13 -1.83 6.70 13.26
N ASN A 14 -1.99 7.98 13.60
CA ASN A 14 -3.08 8.46 14.46
C ASN A 14 -4.36 8.87 13.69
N SER A 15 -4.42 8.65 12.38
CA SER A 15 -5.56 9.02 11.53
C SER A 15 -5.59 8.22 10.23
N ASP A 16 -6.77 8.03 9.66
CA ASP A 16 -6.96 7.33 8.38
C ASP A 16 -6.19 7.99 7.22
N LYS A 17 -6.06 9.32 7.25
CA LYS A 17 -5.27 10.07 6.27
C LYS A 17 -3.80 9.65 6.31
N LYS A 18 -3.24 9.44 7.50
CA LYS A 18 -1.86 8.96 7.66
C LYS A 18 -1.73 7.50 7.26
N SER A 19 -2.70 6.66 7.60
CA SER A 19 -2.70 5.24 7.19
C SER A 19 -2.70 5.09 5.67
N ARG A 20 -3.59 5.79 4.97
CA ARG A 20 -3.63 5.79 3.49
C ARG A 20 -2.30 6.27 2.89
N LYS A 21 -1.73 7.34 3.44
CA LYS A 21 -0.45 7.90 2.98
C LYS A 21 0.72 6.93 3.25
N ALA A 22 0.73 6.25 4.38
CA ALA A 22 1.75 5.27 4.72
C ALA A 22 1.74 4.10 3.73
N LEU A 23 0.54 3.59 3.41
CA LEU A 23 0.40 2.55 2.41
C LEU A 23 0.82 3.03 1.01
N GLN A 24 0.44 4.24 0.62
CA GLN A 24 0.86 4.85 -0.65
C GLN A 24 2.39 4.95 -0.76
N ILE A 25 3.08 5.35 0.33
CA ILE A 25 4.53 5.41 0.37
C ILE A 25 5.14 4.01 0.27
N ALA A 26 4.59 3.04 1.03
CA ALA A 26 5.09 1.67 1.02
C ALA A 26 5.05 1.05 -0.38
N VAL A 27 3.96 1.23 -1.14
CA VAL A 27 3.85 0.71 -2.51
C VAL A 27 4.59 1.55 -3.56
N SER A 28 5.05 2.75 -3.21
CA SER A 28 5.79 3.62 -4.13
C SER A 28 7.29 3.32 -4.22
N ILE A 29 7.82 2.53 -3.29
CA ILE A 29 9.23 2.12 -3.27
C ILE A 29 9.48 1.10 -4.37
N SER A 30 10.62 1.24 -5.06
CA SER A 30 11.03 0.31 -6.10
C SER A 30 11.28 -1.09 -5.51
N GLY A 31 10.88 -2.13 -6.26
CA GLY A 31 11.03 -3.51 -5.82
C GLY A 31 9.90 -4.02 -4.92
N VAL A 32 8.94 -3.19 -4.53
CA VAL A 32 7.78 -3.62 -3.74
C VAL A 32 6.73 -4.31 -4.62
N GLU A 33 6.34 -5.52 -4.22
CA GLU A 33 5.30 -6.31 -4.87
C GLU A 33 3.97 -6.23 -4.11
N SER A 34 4.03 -6.26 -2.77
CA SER A 34 2.84 -6.12 -1.92
C SER A 34 3.13 -5.35 -0.64
N ALA A 35 2.11 -4.67 -0.13
CA ALA A 35 2.15 -4.03 1.18
C ALA A 35 0.78 -4.17 1.87
N ALA A 36 0.79 -4.53 3.15
CA ALA A 36 -0.43 -4.71 3.93
C ALA A 36 -0.24 -4.29 5.39
N PHE A 37 -1.33 -3.81 6.00
CA PHE A 37 -1.34 -3.61 7.45
C PHE A 37 -1.34 -4.96 8.17
N VAL A 38 -0.51 -5.07 9.20
CA VAL A 38 -0.38 -6.25 10.05
C VAL A 38 -0.39 -5.86 11.52
N GLY A 39 -0.52 -6.86 12.40
CA GLY A 39 -0.63 -6.66 13.84
C GLY A 39 -2.06 -6.32 14.28
N SER A 40 -2.38 -6.63 15.55
CA SER A 40 -3.71 -6.42 16.13
C SER A 40 -4.15 -4.96 16.09
N ASP A 41 -3.19 -4.04 16.27
CA ASP A 41 -3.43 -2.60 16.33
C ASP A 41 -3.36 -1.91 14.95
N LYS A 42 -3.06 -2.68 13.88
CA LYS A 42 -2.82 -2.18 12.51
C LYS A 42 -1.79 -1.04 12.46
N ASP A 43 -0.86 -1.04 13.41
CA ASP A 43 0.23 -0.07 13.54
C ASP A 43 1.48 -0.48 12.76
N GLN A 44 1.46 -1.65 12.13
CA GLN A 44 2.56 -2.19 11.34
C GLN A 44 2.18 -2.36 9.87
N ILE A 45 3.17 -2.22 9.01
CA ILE A 45 3.07 -2.48 7.58
C ILE A 45 4.08 -3.56 7.23
N ALA A 46 3.59 -4.68 6.69
CA ALA A 46 4.42 -5.69 6.06
C ALA A 46 4.55 -5.36 4.57
N VAL A 47 5.78 -5.31 4.08
CA VAL A 47 6.13 -5.06 2.69
C VAL A 47 6.89 -6.29 2.18
N THR A 48 6.50 -6.78 1.01
CA THR A 48 7.17 -7.90 0.34
C THR A 48 7.61 -7.49 -1.06
N GLY A 49 8.70 -8.08 -1.52
CA GLY A 49 9.24 -7.84 -2.85
C GLY A 49 10.74 -8.05 -2.91
N GLU A 50 11.36 -7.52 -3.94
CA GLU A 50 12.71 -7.84 -4.35
C GLU A 50 13.55 -6.57 -4.48
N GLY A 51 14.75 -6.56 -3.90
CA GLY A 51 15.62 -5.39 -3.96
C GLY A 51 15.09 -4.18 -3.19
N ILE A 52 14.26 -4.40 -2.16
CA ILE A 52 13.65 -3.30 -1.39
C ILE A 52 14.70 -2.67 -0.48
N ASP A 53 14.92 -1.37 -0.62
CA ASP A 53 15.73 -0.60 0.33
C ASP A 53 14.92 -0.30 1.61
N SER A 54 15.20 -1.07 2.66
CA SER A 54 14.61 -0.87 3.99
C SER A 54 14.92 0.50 4.62
N VAL A 55 16.08 1.10 4.32
CA VAL A 55 16.49 2.40 4.85
C VAL A 55 15.73 3.50 4.13
N GLU A 56 15.60 3.43 2.81
CA GLU A 56 14.79 4.39 2.04
C GLU A 56 13.33 4.36 2.50
N LEU A 57 12.73 3.17 2.57
CA LEU A 57 11.35 2.97 3.03
C LEU A 57 11.11 3.62 4.40
N THR A 58 11.96 3.30 5.38
CA THR A 58 11.83 3.84 6.75
C THR A 58 12.06 5.35 6.80
N THR A 59 12.99 5.86 5.98
CA THR A 59 13.27 7.30 5.89
C THR A 59 12.09 8.08 5.33
N LEU A 60 11.46 7.59 4.26
CA LEU A 60 10.29 8.24 3.67
C LEU A 60 9.10 8.25 4.64
N LEU A 61 8.85 7.13 5.34
CA LEU A 61 7.79 7.04 6.34
C LEU A 61 8.03 8.01 7.51
N ARG A 62 9.26 8.08 8.04
CA ARG A 62 9.66 9.06 9.07
C ARG A 62 9.41 10.50 8.64
N LYS A 63 9.75 10.83 7.40
CA LYS A 63 9.65 12.19 6.85
C LYS A 63 8.21 12.60 6.54
N LYS A 64 7.37 11.68 6.06
CA LYS A 64 6.07 12.02 5.45
C LYS A 64 4.85 11.60 6.27
N VAL A 65 4.99 10.66 7.20
CA VAL A 65 3.89 10.11 8.00
C VAL A 65 4.09 10.40 9.48
N GLY A 66 5.23 9.98 10.04
CA GLY A 66 5.53 10.11 11.47
C GLY A 66 6.55 9.10 11.95
N TYR A 67 6.73 9.01 13.28
CA TYR A 67 7.68 8.09 13.88
C TYR A 67 7.51 6.67 13.33
N THR A 68 8.62 6.09 12.88
CA THR A 68 8.65 4.77 12.25
C THR A 68 9.84 3.98 12.77
N GLU A 69 9.61 2.72 13.10
CA GLU A 69 10.59 1.76 13.59
C GLU A 69 10.66 0.57 12.63
N LEU A 70 11.88 0.13 12.33
CA LEU A 70 12.11 -1.07 11.54
C LEU A 70 12.06 -2.27 12.48
N VAL A 71 11.04 -3.11 12.33
CA VAL A 71 10.80 -4.24 13.23
C VAL A 71 11.56 -5.47 12.76
N SER A 72 11.50 -5.77 11.45
CA SER A 72 12.17 -6.95 10.89
C SER A 72 12.49 -6.77 9.42
N VAL A 73 13.62 -7.34 8.99
CA VAL A 73 14.00 -7.52 7.59
C VAL A 73 14.51 -8.94 7.45
N GLY A 74 13.90 -9.71 6.58
CA GLY A 74 14.29 -11.09 6.36
C GLY A 74 13.90 -11.60 4.98
N PRO A 75 14.41 -12.78 4.60
CA PRO A 75 13.92 -13.45 3.41
C PRO A 75 12.43 -13.79 3.56
N LEU A 76 11.69 -13.71 2.46
CA LEU A 76 10.31 -14.18 2.43
C LEU A 76 10.33 -15.72 2.47
N GLU A 77 10.01 -16.30 3.62
CA GLU A 77 9.84 -17.75 3.71
C GLU A 77 8.57 -18.15 2.94
N ASN A 78 8.77 -18.87 1.83
CA ASN A 78 7.68 -19.44 1.03
C ASN A 78 6.98 -20.57 1.79
N THR A 79 6.18 -20.23 2.81
CA THR A 79 5.23 -21.18 3.38
C THR A 79 4.12 -21.38 2.36
N LYS A 80 4.23 -22.45 1.57
CA LYS A 80 3.13 -22.98 0.76
C LYS A 80 1.92 -23.25 1.66
N LYS A 81 0.97 -22.31 1.74
CA LYS A 81 -0.43 -22.58 2.07
C LYS A 81 -1.32 -21.71 1.20
N ALA A 82 -2.07 -22.39 0.34
CA ALA A 82 -3.27 -21.89 -0.31
C ALA A 82 -4.36 -21.55 0.73
N ALA A 83 -5.37 -20.81 0.26
CA ALA A 83 -6.60 -20.34 0.93
C ALA A 83 -6.41 -19.08 1.81
N ASP A 84 -7.11 -17.96 1.62
CA ASP A 84 -8.46 -17.78 1.10
C ASP A 84 -8.58 -16.37 0.50
N SER A 85 -8.53 -16.28 -0.82
CA SER A 85 -9.06 -15.12 -1.54
C SER A 85 -10.58 -15.17 -1.39
N LYS A 86 -11.11 -14.64 -0.29
CA LYS A 86 -12.49 -14.17 -0.30
C LYS A 86 -12.57 -12.99 -1.26
N GLU A 87 -12.82 -13.32 -2.52
CA GLU A 87 -13.66 -12.48 -3.38
C GLU A 87 -14.90 -12.12 -2.58
N THR A 88 -14.93 -10.92 -2.01
CA THR A 88 -16.21 -10.29 -1.75
C THR A 88 -16.63 -9.74 -3.10
N GLN A 89 -17.47 -10.52 -3.80
CA GLN A 89 -18.30 -10.00 -4.88
C GLN A 89 -19.08 -8.80 -4.33
N ALA A 90 -18.62 -7.60 -4.65
CA ALA A 90 -19.46 -6.42 -4.56
C ALA A 90 -20.28 -6.39 -5.85
N THR A 91 -21.50 -6.94 -5.78
CA THR A 91 -22.53 -6.68 -6.79
C THR A 91 -22.72 -5.18 -6.90
N VAL A 92 -22.32 -4.62 -8.04
CA VAL A 92 -22.53 -3.23 -8.39
C VAL A 92 -24.03 -3.01 -8.56
N GLN A 93 -24.70 -2.45 -7.55
CA GLN A 93 -25.95 -1.72 -7.76
C GLN A 93 -25.61 -0.24 -7.89
N VAL A 94 -25.74 0.27 -9.11
CA VAL A 94 -25.62 1.70 -9.41
C VAL A 94 -26.99 2.32 -9.12
N ASP A 95 -27.06 3.24 -8.17
CA ASP A 95 -28.14 4.23 -8.10
C ASP A 95 -27.48 5.63 -8.16
N PRO A 96 -27.86 6.51 -9.10
CA PRO A 96 -27.15 7.76 -9.34
C PRO A 96 -27.68 8.92 -8.47
N PHE A 97 -26.78 9.88 -8.22
CA PHE A 97 -26.96 11.16 -7.51
C PHE A 97 -26.98 11.05 -5.96
N GLN A 98 -26.03 11.66 -5.24
CA GLN A 98 -25.92 13.11 -5.12
C GLN A 98 -24.47 13.63 -5.07
N HIS A 99 -24.29 14.78 -5.73
CA HIS A 99 -23.16 15.70 -5.64
C HIS A 99 -22.76 16.01 -4.20
N TYR A 100 -21.46 16.25 -3.93
CA TYR A 100 -21.02 17.53 -3.34
C TYR A 100 -19.55 17.82 -3.68
N TYR A 101 -19.32 19.09 -3.97
CA TYR A 101 -18.12 19.77 -4.43
C TYR A 101 -16.91 19.64 -3.49
N TYR A 102 -15.70 19.52 -4.06
CA TYR A 102 -14.73 20.63 -4.05
C TYR A 102 -13.65 20.41 -5.11
N ASN A 103 -13.74 21.20 -6.18
CA ASN A 103 -12.69 21.42 -7.16
C ASN A 103 -12.05 22.77 -6.85
N SER A 104 -10.73 22.79 -6.68
CA SER A 104 -9.84 23.83 -7.18
C SER A 104 -8.42 23.33 -6.89
N SER A 105 -7.53 23.01 -7.81
CA SER A 105 -7.25 23.74 -9.05
C SER A 105 -6.20 22.95 -9.87
N GLY A 106 -6.40 22.92 -11.19
CA GLY A 106 -5.30 22.88 -12.17
C GLY A 106 -4.88 21.50 -12.69
N TYR A 107 -5.09 21.33 -13.99
CA TYR A 107 -4.42 20.40 -14.93
C TYR A 107 -5.03 19.01 -15.10
N GLY A 108 -5.77 18.89 -16.20
CA GLY A 108 -6.40 17.66 -16.67
C GLY A 108 -5.43 16.69 -17.36
N VAL A 109 -5.85 15.44 -17.42
CA VAL A 109 -5.21 14.38 -18.19
C VAL A 109 -6.27 13.73 -19.10
N PRO A 110 -5.99 13.54 -20.40
CA PRO A 110 -6.94 13.00 -21.36
C PRO A 110 -6.94 11.47 -21.38
N TYR A 111 -8.10 10.87 -21.63
CA TYR A 111 -8.29 9.43 -21.79
C TYR A 111 -8.15 9.03 -23.27
N TYR A 112 -7.28 8.04 -23.55
CA TYR A 112 -7.30 7.30 -24.80
C TYR A 112 -8.16 6.06 -24.65
N TYR A 113 -9.12 5.88 -25.56
CA TYR A 113 -10.03 4.74 -25.63
C TYR A 113 -9.47 3.75 -26.66
N TYR A 114 -9.26 2.48 -26.27
CA TYR A 114 -9.05 1.39 -27.21
C TYR A 114 -10.39 0.71 -27.48
N SER A 115 -10.89 0.86 -28.70
CA SER A 115 -12.03 0.10 -29.20
C SER A 115 -11.55 -1.24 -29.73
N VAL A 116 -12.17 -2.32 -29.26
CA VAL A 116 -12.01 -3.67 -29.81
C VAL A 116 -13.21 -3.93 -30.72
N TYR A 117 -12.94 -4.16 -32.02
CA TYR A 117 -13.89 -4.72 -32.98
C TYR A 117 -13.91 -6.25 -32.85
#